data_AF-A0A4Q0GLJ8-F1
#
_entry.id   AF-A0A4Q0GLJ8-F1
#
_cell.length_a   1.000
_cell.length_b   1.000
_cell.length_c   1.000
_cell.angle_alpha   90.00
_cell.angle_beta   90.00
_cell.angle_gamma   90.00
#
_symmetry.space_group_name_H-M   'P 1'
#
loop_
_entity.id
_entity.type
_entity.pdbx_description
1 polymer ?
#
loop_
_entity_poly.entity_id
_entity_poly.type
_entity_poly.pdbx_seq_one_letter_code
_entity_poly.pdbx_strand_id
1 'polypeptide(L)'
;MSTMIGTMFLILVAVSCGAAALLGGRDGRSVALLYVLALVGTHYARAAQQSWASPHLPVFMVDLALLTGLIAVAMASRRYWTIWLAGLHLLTVASHGSVWFLGSFDARAYFVLESVWSPVKLIVLLIGVLLDWGGILENGRADRK
;
A
#
# COMPACT_ATOMS: atom_id res chain seq x y z
N MET A 1 5.66 11.31 20.80
CA MET A 1 5.47 9.89 20.39
C MET A 1 4.77 9.78 19.03
N SER A 2 3.76 10.60 18.75
CA SER A 2 3.07 10.68 17.44
C SER A 2 3.97 11.04 16.25
N THR A 3 4.96 11.92 16.43
CA THR A 3 5.91 12.32 15.37
C THR A 3 6.87 11.21 14.95
N MET A 4 7.35 10.40 15.91
CA MET A 4 8.28 9.30 15.64
C MET A 4 7.66 8.22 14.75
N ILE A 5 6.43 7.80 15.08
CA ILE A 5 5.70 6.77 14.33
C ILE A 5 5.44 7.24 12.89
N GLY A 6 5.03 8.51 12.72
CA GLY A 6 4.83 9.10 11.40
C GLY A 6 6.11 9.12 10.56
N THR A 7 7.24 9.51 11.16
CA THR A 7 8.54 9.52 10.47
C THR A 7 8.98 8.10 10.07
N MET A 8 8.85 7.12 10.95
CA MET A 8 9.17 5.72 10.63
C MET A 8 8.33 5.19 9.48
N PHE A 9 7.03 5.52 9.46
CA PHE A 9 6.15 5.15 8.36
C PHE A 9 6.58 5.80 7.04
N LEU A 10 6.92 7.09 7.04
CA LEU A 10 7.39 7.78 5.83
C LEU A 10 8.72 7.21 5.32
N ILE A 11 9.64 6.85 6.21
CA ILE A 11 10.88 6.16 5.83
C ILE A 11 10.55 4.83 5.15
N LEU A 12 9.65 4.04 5.73
CA LEU A 12 9.24 2.77 5.14
C LEU A 12 8.60 2.97 3.76
N VAL A 13 7.72 3.96 3.60
CA VAL A 13 7.15 4.32 2.29
C VAL A 13 8.24 4.69 1.30
N ALA A 14 9.18 5.57 1.69
CA ALA A 14 10.25 6.04 0.81
C ALA A 14 11.16 4.89 0.37
N VAL A 15 11.55 4.00 1.29
CA VAL A 15 12.40 2.84 0.99
C VAL A 15 11.67 1.85 0.09
N SER A 16 10.44 1.46 0.44
CA SER A 16 9.67 0.49 -0.35
C SER A 16 9.34 1.01 -1.75
N CYS A 17 8.87 2.26 -1.87
CA CYS A 17 8.56 2.85 -3.17
C CYS A 17 9.82 3.15 -3.98
N GLY A 18 10.91 3.57 -3.34
CA GLY A 18 12.21 3.76 -3.98
C GLY A 18 12.75 2.46 -4.55
N ALA A 19 12.74 1.38 -3.77
CA ALA A 19 13.11 0.05 -4.23
C ALA A 19 12.23 -0.40 -5.41
N ALA A 20 10.91 -0.24 -5.31
CA ALA A 20 9.97 -0.59 -6.39
C ALA A 20 10.23 0.21 -7.67
N ALA A 21 10.52 1.51 -7.57
CA ALA A 21 10.79 2.37 -8.72
C ALA A 21 12.13 2.05 -9.40
N LEU A 22 13.17 1.76 -8.61
CA LEU A 22 14.53 1.53 -9.10
C LEU A 22 14.75 0.09 -9.57
N LEU A 23 14.23 -0.90 -8.86
CA LEU A 23 14.52 -2.32 -9.07
C LEU A 23 13.32 -3.10 -9.65
N GLY A 24 12.09 -2.63 -9.42
CA GLY A 24 10.87 -3.37 -9.74
C GLY A 24 10.40 -3.31 -11.20
N GLY A 25 11.22 -2.79 -12.12
CA GLY A 25 10.88 -2.72 -13.53
C GLY A 25 9.61 -1.89 -13.82
N ARG A 26 8.79 -2.32 -14.79
CA ARG A 26 7.55 -1.62 -15.15
C ARG A 26 6.49 -1.71 -14.05
N ASP A 27 6.32 -2.89 -13.47
CA ASP A 27 5.29 -3.15 -12.46
C ASP A 27 5.60 -2.40 -11.16
N GLY A 28 6.85 -2.44 -10.71
CA GLY A 28 7.32 -1.71 -9.54
C GLY A 28 7.18 -0.19 -9.69
N ARG A 29 7.53 0.39 -10.84
CA ARG A 29 7.32 1.83 -11.11
C ARG A 29 5.83 2.20 -11.08
N SER A 30 4.97 1.36 -11.63
CA SER A 30 3.52 1.59 -11.64
C SER A 30 2.97 1.57 -10.21
N VAL A 31 3.36 0.57 -9.40
CA VAL A 31 2.97 0.49 -7.98
C VAL A 31 3.51 1.68 -7.18
N ALA A 32 4.76 2.06 -7.37
CA ALA A 32 5.35 3.21 -6.67
C ALA A 32 4.59 4.51 -6.99
N LEU A 33 4.25 4.75 -8.26
CA LEU A 33 3.45 5.90 -8.67
C LEU A 33 2.07 5.88 -8.00
N LEU A 34 1.36 4.75 -8.04
CA LEU A 34 0.05 4.61 -7.41
C LEU A 34 0.12 4.88 -5.90
N TYR A 35 1.14 4.38 -5.21
CA TYR A 35 1.34 4.63 -3.79
C TYR A 35 1.62 6.10 -3.47
N VAL A 36 2.44 6.78 -4.27
CA VAL A 36 2.72 8.20 -4.08
C VAL A 36 1.46 9.04 -4.31
N LEU A 37 0.71 8.74 -5.37
CA LEU A 37 -0.57 9.42 -5.65
C LEU A 37 -1.58 9.20 -4.52
N ALA A 38 -1.68 7.97 -4.01
CA ALA A 38 -2.56 7.66 -2.88
C ALA A 38 -2.10 8.37 -1.60
N LEU A 39 -0.79 8.44 -1.32
CA LEU A 39 -0.26 9.17 -0.16
C LEU A 39 -0.67 10.65 -0.20
N VAL A 40 -0.51 11.29 -1.36
CA VAL A 40 -0.91 12.68 -1.58
C VAL A 40 -2.44 12.83 -1.46
N GLY A 41 -3.19 11.94 -2.12
CA GLY A 41 -4.65 11.92 -2.06
C GLY A 41 -5.19 11.78 -0.64
N THR A 42 -4.64 10.85 0.14
CA THR A 42 -5.03 10.61 1.53
C THR A 42 -4.67 11.80 2.43
N HIS A 43 -3.56 12.50 2.16
CA HIS A 43 -3.21 13.72 2.90
C HIS A 43 -4.29 14.81 2.73
N TYR A 44 -4.71 15.08 1.49
CA TYR A 44 -5.78 16.05 1.22
C TYR A 44 -7.16 15.57 1.69
N ALA A 45 -7.46 14.28 1.54
CA ALA A 45 -8.70 13.67 2.01
C ALA A 45 -8.88 13.83 3.53
N ARG A 46 -7.80 13.65 4.31
CA ARG A 46 -7.80 13.85 5.76
C ARG A 46 -7.94 15.33 6.15
N ALA A 47 -7.39 16.25 5.35
CA ALA A 47 -7.56 17.68 5.59
C ALA A 47 -9.03 18.13 5.38
N ALA A 48 -9.76 17.47 4.48
CA ALA A 48 -11.15 17.82 4.14
C ALA A 48 -12.20 17.33 5.17
N GLN A 49 -11.90 16.32 5.98
CA GLN A 49 -12.81 15.80 7.02
C GLN A 49 -12.04 15.54 8.33
N GLN A 50 -12.12 16.48 9.27
CA GLN A 50 -11.46 16.40 10.58
C GLN A 50 -12.21 15.53 11.61
N SER A 51 -13.49 15.23 11.36
CA SER A 51 -14.34 14.45 12.26
C SER A 51 -14.20 12.96 12.01
N TRP A 52 -13.75 12.21 13.03
CA TRP A 52 -13.74 10.74 13.07
C TRP A 52 -15.11 10.13 13.43
N ALA A 53 -16.13 10.95 13.64
CA ALA A 53 -17.48 10.49 14.02
C ALA A 53 -18.29 9.95 12.82
N SER A 54 -17.70 9.89 11.62
CA SER A 54 -18.32 9.37 10.41
C SER A 54 -17.26 8.65 9.57
N PRO A 55 -17.65 7.67 8.74
CA PRO A 55 -16.72 7.04 7.80
C PRO A 55 -16.00 8.13 7.01
N HIS A 56 -14.67 8.11 6.98
CA HIS A 56 -13.87 9.04 6.18
C HIS A 56 -14.01 8.69 4.69
N LEU A 57 -15.18 8.99 4.13
CA LEU A 57 -15.56 8.67 2.76
C LEU A 57 -14.51 9.14 1.74
N PRO A 58 -13.89 10.33 1.88
CA PRO A 58 -12.79 10.73 1.00
C PRO A 58 -11.58 9.78 1.05
N VAL A 59 -11.20 9.29 2.23
CA VAL A 59 -10.07 8.34 2.39
C VAL A 59 -10.44 6.99 1.79
N PHE A 60 -11.67 6.50 2.04
CA PHE A 60 -12.17 5.29 1.42
C PHE A 60 -12.13 5.36 -0.13
N MET A 61 -12.48 6.51 -0.72
CA MET A 61 -12.42 6.69 -2.17
C MET A 61 -10.98 6.66 -2.70
N VAL A 62 -10.01 7.20 -1.95
CA VAL A 62 -8.59 7.09 -2.29
C VAL A 62 -8.11 5.64 -2.22
N ASP A 63 -8.48 4.91 -1.17
CA ASP A 63 -8.13 3.49 -1.03
C ASP A 63 -8.79 2.63 -2.12
N LEU A 64 -10.04 2.93 -2.49
CA LEU A 64 -10.72 2.23 -3.57
C LEU A 64 -10.05 2.50 -4.94
N ALA A 65 -9.68 3.74 -5.22
CA ALA A 65 -8.92 4.09 -6.41
C ALA A 65 -7.55 3.38 -6.44
N LEU A 66 -6.83 3.37 -5.31
CA LEU A 66 -5.56 2.64 -5.20
C LEU A 66 -5.77 1.13 -5.40
N LEU A 67 -6.81 0.54 -4.80
CA LEU A 67 -7.15 -0.87 -4.99
C LEU A 67 -7.34 -1.22 -6.46
N THR A 68 -8.14 -0.43 -7.19
CA THR A 68 -8.39 -0.68 -8.61
C THR A 68 -7.11 -0.61 -9.44
N GLY A 69 -6.23 0.35 -9.15
CA GLY A 69 -4.91 0.45 -9.77
C GLY A 69 -4.03 -0.76 -9.47
N LEU A 70 -3.99 -1.21 -8.22
CA LEU A 70 -3.21 -2.38 -7.80
C LEU A 70 -3.73 -3.68 -8.43
N ILE A 71 -5.05 -3.84 -8.55
CA ILE A 71 -5.68 -4.97 -9.25
C ILE A 71 -5.29 -4.93 -10.74
N ALA A 72 -5.34 -3.77 -11.38
CA ALA A 72 -4.94 -3.62 -12.78
C ALA A 72 -3.46 -4.02 -12.99
N VAL A 73 -2.56 -3.59 -12.10
CA VAL A 73 -1.15 -4.02 -12.14
C VAL A 73 -1.03 -5.52 -11.90
N ALA A 74 -1.75 -6.07 -10.91
CA ALA A 74 -1.68 -7.48 -10.56
C ALA A 74 -2.16 -8.39 -11.71
N MET A 75 -3.19 -7.98 -12.45
CA MET A 75 -3.68 -8.72 -13.62
C MET A 75 -2.71 -8.66 -14.81
N ALA A 76 -1.94 -7.58 -14.95
CA ALA A 76 -0.98 -7.39 -16.05
C ALA A 76 0.43 -7.91 -15.74
N SER A 77 0.74 -8.14 -14.47
CA SER A 77 2.05 -8.53 -13.95
C SER A 77 2.24 -10.05 -13.99
N ARG A 78 3.48 -10.49 -14.24
CA ARG A 78 3.91 -11.90 -14.05
C ARG A 78 4.53 -12.16 -12.68
N ARG A 79 4.67 -11.11 -11.85
CA ARG A 79 5.36 -11.17 -10.57
C ARG A 79 4.36 -11.42 -9.45
N TYR A 80 4.51 -12.51 -8.71
CA TYR A 80 3.53 -12.92 -7.68
C TYR A 80 3.29 -11.88 -6.58
N TRP A 81 4.28 -11.05 -6.25
CA TRP A 81 4.17 -10.04 -5.18
C TRP A 81 3.08 -8.99 -5.46
N THR A 82 2.71 -8.74 -6.72
CA THR A 82 1.66 -7.77 -7.05
C THR A 82 0.28 -8.23 -6.60
N ILE A 83 -0.01 -9.54 -6.64
CA ILE A 83 -1.27 -10.13 -6.16
C ILE A 83 -1.37 -10.00 -4.64
N TRP A 84 -0.30 -10.31 -3.91
CA TRP A 84 -0.25 -10.17 -2.46
C TRP A 84 -0.50 -8.73 -2.02
N LEU A 85 0.10 -7.76 -2.74
CA LEU A 85 -0.09 -6.35 -2.46
C LEU A 85 -1.55 -5.91 -2.68
N ALA A 86 -2.16 -6.32 -3.79
CA ALA A 86 -3.57 -6.02 -4.07
C ALA A 86 -4.51 -6.64 -3.02
N GLY A 87 -4.27 -7.91 -2.64
CA GLY A 87 -5.08 -8.60 -1.62
C GLY A 87 -4.98 -7.95 -0.24
N LEU A 88 -3.79 -7.55 0.20
CA LEU A 88 -3.61 -6.82 1.45
C LEU A 88 -4.26 -5.42 1.39
N HIS A 89 -4.25 -4.77 0.23
CA HIS A 89 -4.95 -3.50 0.06
C HIS A 89 -6.47 -3.67 0.06
N LEU A 90 -7.00 -4.77 -0.47
CA LEU A 90 -8.41 -5.13 -0.35
C LEU A 90 -8.83 -5.25 1.13
N LEU A 91 -7.99 -5.82 2.00
CA LEU A 91 -8.27 -5.86 3.45
C LEU A 91 -8.37 -4.46 4.06
N THR A 92 -7.59 -3.49 3.57
CA THR A 92 -7.70 -2.08 3.98
C THR A 92 -9.04 -1.49 3.55
N VAL A 93 -9.44 -1.69 2.29
CA VAL A 93 -10.74 -1.24 1.79
C VAL A 93 -11.89 -1.89 2.57
N ALA A 94 -11.82 -3.20 2.83
CA ALA A 94 -12.83 -3.92 3.59
C ALA A 94 -12.93 -3.44 5.06
N SER A 95 -11.82 -2.98 5.64
CA SER A 95 -11.79 -2.42 7.00
C SER A 95 -12.67 -1.17 7.14
N HIS A 96 -12.86 -0.39 6.07
CA HIS A 96 -13.81 0.73 6.05
C HIS A 96 -15.26 0.30 6.27
N GLY A 97 -15.61 -0.93 5.85
CA GLY A 97 -16.95 -1.50 6.04
C GLY A 97 -17.33 -1.72 7.50
N SER A 98 -16.35 -1.83 8.42
CA SER A 98 -16.61 -2.04 9.85
C SER A 98 -17.56 -0.99 10.45
N VAL A 99 -17.40 0.27 10.05
CA VAL A 99 -18.24 1.39 10.53
C VAL A 99 -19.65 1.33 9.95
N TRP A 100 -19.82 0.86 8.71
CA TRP A 100 -21.12 0.79 8.05
C TRP A 100 -22.00 -0.35 8.57
N PHE A 101 -21.39 -1.51 8.90
CA PHE A 101 -22.15 -2.68 9.30
C PHE A 101 -22.42 -2.77 10.81
N LEU A 102 -21.62 -2.11 11.65
CA LEU A 102 -21.70 -2.28 13.10
C LEU A 102 -22.42 -1.14 13.84
N GLY A 103 -22.83 -0.07 13.16
CA GLY A 103 -23.67 1.03 13.69
C GLY A 103 -23.00 1.91 14.77
N SER A 104 -22.24 1.32 15.67
CA SER A 104 -21.34 1.94 16.62
C SER A 104 -20.03 1.15 16.62
N PHE A 105 -18.98 1.73 16.03
CA PHE A 105 -17.65 1.11 16.01
C PHE A 105 -16.68 2.03 16.74
N ASP A 106 -15.90 1.46 17.65
CA ASP A 106 -14.93 2.23 18.43
C ASP A 106 -13.88 2.85 17.50
N ALA A 107 -13.70 4.17 17.61
CA ALA A 107 -12.81 4.93 16.72
C ALA A 107 -11.35 4.47 16.80
N ARG A 108 -10.92 3.97 17.98
CA ARG A 108 -9.57 3.43 18.15
C ARG A 108 -9.43 2.06 17.50
N ALA A 109 -10.42 1.19 17.60
CA ALA A 109 -10.47 -0.07 16.88
C ALA A 109 -10.48 0.14 15.37
N TYR A 110 -11.26 1.12 14.87
CA TYR A 110 -11.25 1.52 13.46
C TYR A 110 -9.86 1.95 12.99
N PHE A 111 -9.24 2.88 13.72
CA PHE A 111 -7.92 3.39 13.38
C PHE A 111 -6.87 2.27 13.33
N VAL A 112 -6.89 1.33 14.28
CA VAL A 112 -5.95 0.20 14.31
C VAL A 112 -6.19 -0.72 13.12
N LEU A 113 -7.46 -1.06 12.85
CA LEU A 113 -7.83 -1.96 11.77
C LEU A 113 -7.49 -1.37 10.40
N GLU A 114 -7.70 -0.07 10.18
CA GLU A 114 -7.28 0.63 8.96
C GLU A 114 -5.73 0.69 8.85
N SER A 115 -5.05 1.04 9.94
CA SER A 115 -3.62 1.38 9.91
C SER A 115 -2.70 0.17 9.85
N VAL A 116 -3.09 -0.98 10.43
CA VAL A 116 -2.20 -2.16 10.56
C VAL A 116 -1.76 -2.73 9.22
N TRP A 117 -2.59 -2.62 8.19
CA TRP A 117 -2.31 -3.18 6.87
C TRP A 117 -1.24 -2.39 6.12
N SER A 118 -1.10 -1.10 6.38
CA SER A 118 -0.16 -0.23 5.65
C SER A 118 1.32 -0.64 5.78
N PRO A 119 1.90 -0.84 6.98
CA PRO A 119 3.27 -1.33 7.09
C PRO A 119 3.45 -2.73 6.51
N VAL A 120 2.47 -3.63 6.69
CA VAL A 120 2.52 -5.00 6.14
C VAL A 120 2.61 -4.97 4.61
N LYS A 121 1.76 -4.17 3.94
CA LYS A 121 1.80 -3.96 2.49
C LYS A 121 3.16 -3.45 2.01
N LEU A 122 3.73 -2.45 2.69
CA LEU A 122 5.01 -1.86 2.30
C LEU A 122 6.19 -2.82 2.48
N ILE A 123 6.15 -3.65 3.51
CA ILE A 123 7.14 -4.73 3.71
C ILE A 123 7.03 -5.76 2.59
N VAL A 124 5.80 -6.18 2.25
CA VAL A 124 5.56 -7.14 1.14
C VAL A 124 6.01 -6.57 -0.19
N LEU A 125 5.76 -5.29 -0.46
CA LEU A 125 6.29 -4.60 -1.64
C LEU A 125 7.82 -4.65 -1.68
N LEU A 126 8.47 -4.28 -0.59
CA LEU A 126 9.94 -4.24 -0.52
C LEU A 126 10.54 -5.64 -0.71
N ILE A 127 10.08 -6.63 0.06
CA ILE A 127 10.58 -8.00 -0.02
C ILE A 127 10.31 -8.58 -1.41
N GLY A 128 9.10 -8.41 -1.94
CA GLY A 128 8.73 -8.92 -3.25
C GLY A 128 9.61 -8.38 -4.38
N VAL A 129 9.91 -7.08 -4.35
CA VAL A 129 10.82 -6.44 -5.31
C VAL A 129 12.25 -6.93 -5.14
N LEU A 130 12.75 -7.05 -3.92
CA LEU A 130 14.13 -7.49 -3.66
C LEU A 130 14.36 -8.95 -4.05
N LEU A 131 13.40 -9.84 -3.78
CA LEU A 131 13.48 -11.25 -4.17
C LEU A 131 13.46 -11.41 -5.69
N ASP A 132 12.57 -10.70 -6.37
CA ASP A 132 12.47 -10.72 -7.83
C ASP A 132 13.75 -10.17 -8.48
N TRP A 133 14.31 -9.08 -7.94
CA TRP A 133 15.59 -8.53 -8.39
C TRP A 133 16.76 -9.52 -8.18
N GLY A 134 16.81 -10.18 -7.02
CA GLY A 134 17.83 -11.19 -6.72
C GLY A 134 17.82 -12.35 -7.71
N GLY A 135 16.63 -12.85 -8.05
CA GLY A 135 16.46 -13.93 -9.03
C GLY A 135 16.94 -13.54 -10.44
N ILE A 136 16.72 -12.30 -10.86
CA ILE A 136 17.22 -11.79 -12.15
C ILE A 136 18.76 -11.80 -12.18
N LEU A 137 19.41 -11.36 -11.10
CA LEU A 137 20.87 -11.33 -11.01
C LEU A 137 21.49 -12.74 -10.99
N GLU A 138 20.85 -13.68 -10.32
CA GLU A 138 21.31 -15.07 -10.23
C GLU A 138 21.27 -15.77 -11.60
N ASN A 139 20.14 -15.67 -12.30
CA ASN A 139 20.00 -16.25 -13.65
C ASN A 139 21.04 -15.68 -14.62
N GLY A 140 21.25 -14.36 -14.63
CA GLY A 140 22.28 -13.74 -15.47
C GLY A 140 23.73 -14.08 -15.09
N ARG A 141 24.00 -14.67 -13.93
CA ARG A 141 25.32 -15.23 -13.58
C ARG A 141 25.46 -16.67 -14.06
N ALA A 142 24.38 -17.46 -14.07
CA ALA A 142 24.38 -18.82 -14.59
C ALA A 142 24.67 -18.84 -16.10
N ASP A 143 24.06 -17.94 -16.86
CA ASP A 143 24.25 -17.86 -18.33
C ASP A 143 25.66 -17.43 -18.78
N ARG A 144 26.49 -16.94 -17.85
CA ARG A 144 27.86 -16.46 -18.12
C ARG A 144 28.95 -17.49 -17.76
N LYS A 145 28.58 -18.64 -17.20
CA LYS A 145 29.49 -19.74 -16.88
C LYS A 145 29.45 -20.80 -17.98
#